data_AF-B3GS84-F1
#
_entry.id   AF-B3GS84-F1
#
_cell.length_a   1.000
_cell.length_b   1.000
_cell.length_c   1.000
_cell.angle_alpha   90.00
_cell.angle_beta   90.00
_cell.angle_gamma   90.00
#
_symmetry.space_group_name_H-M   'P 1'
#
loop_
_entity.id
_entity.type
_entity.pdbx_description
1 polymer ?
#
loop_
_entity_poly.entity_id
_entity_poly.type
_entity_poly.pdbx_seq_one_letter_code
_entity_poly.pdbx_strand_id
1 'polypeptide(L)' 'MLYRMANHHPLWASNTNGKDAMRAIMQTDGNFVLYDFHGKPLWASGTNGKPGCFVTMQDDGNLVIYEPKIPVWASNTAQ' A
#
# COMPACT_ATOMS: atom_id res chain seq x y z
N MET A 1 5.82 4.00 6.09
CA MET A 1 7.03 4.54 5.41
C MET A 1 7.87 3.35 5.05
N LEU A 2 8.20 3.16 3.78
CA LEU A 2 9.06 2.07 3.31
C LEU A 2 10.48 2.61 3.13
N TYR A 3 11.45 1.93 3.73
CA TYR A 3 12.85 2.37 3.78
C TYR A 3 13.72 1.47 2.91
N ARG A 4 14.70 2.08 2.23
CA ARG A 4 15.89 1.36 1.77
C ARG A 4 16.78 1.05 2.97
N MET A 5 16.92 -0.23 3.32
CA MET A 5 17.68 -0.65 4.50
C MET A 5 19.18 -0.32 4.40
N ALA A 6 19.74 -0.23 3.18
CA ALA A 6 21.16 0.02 2.98
C ALA A 6 21.63 1.42 3.44
N ASN A 7 20.74 2.42 3.52
CA ASN A 7 21.12 3.78 3.88
C ASN A 7 20.02 4.60 4.57
N HIS A 8 18.99 3.94 5.11
CA HIS A 8 17.84 4.59 5.76
C HIS A 8 17.13 5.67 4.93
N HIS A 9 17.24 5.63 3.59
CA HIS A 9 16.52 6.55 2.73
C HIS A 9 15.05 6.13 2.58
N PRO A 10 14.09 7.04 2.81
CA PRO A 10 12.69 6.75 2.53
C PRO A 10 12.43 6.77 1.03
N LEU A 11 11.83 5.70 0.51
CA LEU A 11 11.46 5.59 -0.91
C LEU A 11 9.99 5.93 -1.13
N TRP A 12 9.13 5.57 -0.17
CA TRP A 12 7.72 5.94 -0.20
C TRP A 12 7.15 6.05 1.21
N ALA A 13 6.16 6.92 1.39
CA ALA A 13 5.41 7.05 2.63
C ALA A 13 3.92 7.25 2.36
N SER A 14 3.09 6.57 3.13
CA SER A 14 1.66 6.86 3.25
C SER A 14 1.38 8.24 3.90
N ASN A 15 2.41 8.89 4.48
CA ASN A 15 2.30 10.14 5.25
C ASN A 15 1.29 10.08 6.41
N THR A 16 1.17 8.92 7.03
CA THR A 16 0.29 8.67 8.19
C THR A 16 1.06 8.59 9.52
N ASN A 17 2.32 9.06 9.55
CA ASN A 17 3.10 9.12 10.79
C ASN A 17 2.40 10.04 11.81
N GLY A 18 2.24 9.58 13.05
CA GLY A 18 1.47 10.28 14.08
C GLY A 18 -0.05 10.30 13.89
N LYS A 19 -0.61 9.46 13.00
CA LYS A 19 -2.06 9.35 12.76
C LYS A 19 -2.67 8.02 13.22
N ASP A 20 -2.01 7.32 14.14
CA ASP A 20 -2.48 6.06 14.74
C ASP A 20 -2.97 5.01 13.73
N ALA A 21 -2.27 4.89 12.60
CA ALA A 21 -2.57 3.86 11.60
C ALA A 21 -2.43 2.47 12.22
N MET A 22 -3.51 1.69 12.19
CA MET A 22 -3.62 0.42 12.90
C MET A 22 -3.81 -0.78 11.98
N ARG A 23 -4.50 -0.61 10.85
CA ARG A 23 -4.81 -1.70 9.93
C ARG A 23 -4.68 -1.26 8.48
N ALA A 24 -4.15 -2.16 7.65
CA ALA A 24 -4.14 -2.03 6.20
C ALA A 24 -4.98 -3.17 5.61
N ILE A 25 -5.94 -2.83 4.75
CA ILE A 25 -6.92 -3.79 4.23
C ILE A 25 -6.96 -3.70 2.70
N MET A 26 -6.83 -4.84 2.04
CA MET A 26 -7.22 -5.00 0.65
C MET A 26 -8.73 -5.25 0.63
N GLN A 27 -9.50 -4.22 0.30
CA GLN A 27 -10.96 -4.27 0.29
C GLN A 27 -11.48 -5.06 -0.93
N THR A 28 -12.70 -5.58 -0.82
CA THR A 28 -13.35 -6.37 -1.88
C THR A 28 -13.64 -5.57 -3.16
N ASP A 29 -13.69 -4.23 -3.05
CA ASP A 29 -13.87 -3.32 -4.18
C ASP A 29 -12.57 -3.05 -4.97
N GLY A 30 -11.44 -3.63 -4.55
CA GLY A 30 -10.14 -3.44 -5.19
C GLY A 30 -9.31 -2.29 -4.65
N ASN A 31 -9.72 -1.64 -3.56
CA ASN A 31 -8.95 -0.56 -2.94
C ASN A 31 -8.07 -1.09 -1.78
N PHE A 32 -6.81 -0.63 -1.71
CA PHE A 32 -5.95 -0.88 -0.56
C PHE A 32 -5.94 0.35 0.34
N VAL A 33 -6.42 0.19 1.58
CA VAL A 33 -6.71 1.33 2.47
C VAL A 33 -6.06 1.12 3.84
N LEU A 34 -5.41 2.18 4.33
CA LEU A 34 -4.94 2.26 5.71
C LEU A 34 -5.98 2.98 6.56
N TYR A 35 -6.30 2.40 7.71
CA TYR A 35 -7.23 2.97 8.68
C TYR A 35 -6.56 3.22 10.03
N ASP A 36 -7.08 4.19 10.77
CA ASP A 36 -6.82 4.32 12.20
C ASP A 36 -7.63 3.31 13.03
N PHE A 37 -7.44 3.32 14.35
CA PHE A 37 -8.16 2.44 15.27
C PHE A 37 -9.67 2.70 15.34
N HIS A 38 -10.12 3.90 14.98
CA HIS A 38 -11.53 4.26 14.89
C HIS A 38 -12.16 3.83 13.57
N GLY A 39 -11.37 3.28 12.64
CA GLY A 39 -11.83 2.87 11.32
C GLY A 39 -11.96 4.02 10.32
N LYS A 40 -11.36 5.19 10.60
CA LYS A 40 -11.28 6.30 9.64
C LYS A 40 -10.15 6.02 8.63
N PRO A 41 -10.40 6.20 7.32
CA PRO A 41 -9.36 6.03 6.31
C PRO A 41 -8.31 7.14 6.43
N LEU A 42 -7.05 6.75 6.50
CA LEU A 42 -5.90 7.65 6.58
C LEU A 42 -5.22 7.82 5.23
N TRP A 43 -5.23 6.78 4.39
CA TRP A 43 -4.67 6.75 3.05
C TRP A 43 -5.34 5.65 2.23
N ALA A 44 -5.45 5.83 0.90
CA ALA A 44 -5.98 4.82 -0.02
C ALA A 44 -5.17 4.82 -1.34
N SER A 45 -5.07 3.66 -1.98
CA SER A 45 -4.40 3.50 -3.28
C SER A 45 -5.19 4.11 -4.44
N GLY A 46 -6.50 4.30 -4.29
CA GLY A 46 -7.37 4.82 -5.34
C GLY A 46 -7.65 3.81 -6.46
N THR A 47 -7.55 2.52 -6.15
CA THR A 47 -7.74 1.43 -7.11
C THR A 47 -9.14 0.82 -7.09
N ASN A 48 -10.09 1.45 -6.39
CA ASN A 48 -11.48 1.02 -6.30
C ASN A 48 -12.14 0.79 -7.68
N GLY A 49 -13.12 -0.12 -7.71
CA GLY A 49 -13.78 -0.56 -8.95
C GLY A 49 -13.03 -1.68 -9.68
N LYS A 50 -12.06 -2.32 -9.02
CA LYS A 50 -11.26 -3.43 -9.57
C LYS A 50 -11.33 -4.64 -8.61
N PRO A 51 -12.50 -5.31 -8.52
CA PRO A 51 -12.67 -6.43 -7.59
C PRO A 51 -11.72 -7.58 -7.93
N GLY A 52 -11.32 -8.35 -6.92
CA GLY A 52 -10.38 -9.46 -7.10
C GLY A 52 -8.91 -9.03 -7.16
N CYS A 53 -8.61 -7.75 -6.97
CA CYS A 53 -7.23 -7.32 -6.77
C CYS A 53 -6.64 -7.85 -5.47
N PHE A 54 -5.33 -8.12 -5.48
CA PHE A 54 -4.56 -8.44 -4.29
C PHE A 54 -3.33 -7.54 -4.19
N VAL A 55 -2.83 -7.37 -2.96
CA VAL A 55 -1.59 -6.65 -2.68
C VAL A 55 -0.49 -7.66 -2.36
N THR A 56 0.71 -7.45 -2.91
CA THR A 56 1.88 -8.29 -2.63
C THR A 56 3.13 -7.44 -2.46
N MET A 57 4.04 -7.90 -1.61
CA MET A 57 5.39 -7.36 -1.50
C MET A 57 6.30 -8.22 -2.38
N GLN A 58 6.88 -7.61 -3.41
CA GLN A 58 7.81 -8.28 -4.32
C GLN A 58 9.21 -8.37 -3.72
N ASP A 59 10.01 -9.31 -4.21
CA ASP A 59 11.38 -9.56 -3.72
C ASP A 59 12.33 -8.38 -3.98
N ASP A 60 12.02 -7.53 -4.96
CA ASP A 60 12.76 -6.31 -5.29
C ASP A 60 12.49 -5.14 -4.31
N GLY A 61 11.64 -5.37 -3.29
CA GLY A 61 11.29 -4.33 -2.33
C GLY A 61 10.07 -3.50 -2.73
N ASN A 62 9.36 -3.84 -3.80
CA ASN A 62 8.19 -3.09 -4.26
C ASN A 62 6.87 -3.66 -3.73
N LEU A 63 6.06 -2.82 -3.09
CA LEU A 63 4.66 -3.14 -2.79
C LEU A 63 3.79 -2.86 -4.02
N VAL A 64 3.09 -3.88 -4.52
CA VAL A 64 2.30 -3.80 -5.77
C VAL A 64 0.89 -4.33 -5.55
N ILE A 65 -0.09 -3.64 -6.14
CA ILE A 65 -1.47 -4.12 -6.25
C ILE A 65 -1.66 -4.68 -7.65
N TYR A 66 -2.11 -5.93 -7.71
CA TYR A 66 -2.38 -6.68 -8.93
C TYR A 66 -3.87 -6.92 -9.08
N GLU A 67 -4.43 -6.63 -10.25
CA GLU A 67 -5.40 -7.54 -10.86
C GLU A 67 -4.61 -8.80 -11.28
N PRO A 68 -5.17 -10.03 -11.31
CA PRO A 68 -4.37 -11.26 -11.26
C PRO A 68 -3.11 -11.38 -12.14
N LYS A 69 -3.06 -10.70 -13.28
CA LYS A 69 -1.89 -10.63 -14.16
C LYS A 69 -1.44 -9.21 -14.52
N ILE A 70 -2.10 -8.18 -13.99
CA ILE A 70 -1.92 -6.78 -14.40
C ILE A 70 -1.61 -5.93 -13.15
N PRO A 71 -0.41 -5.31 -13.05
CA PRO A 71 -0.15 -4.36 -11.97
C PRO A 71 -0.98 -3.10 -12.19
N VAL A 72 -1.77 -2.70 -11.19
CA VAL A 72 -2.66 -1.53 -11.26
C VAL A 72 -2.16 -0.36 -10.40
N TRP A 73 -1.27 -0.63 -9.45
CA TRP A 73 -0.57 0.37 -8.64
C TRP A 73 0.73 -0.22 -8.09
N ALA A 74 1.75 0.61 -7.94
CA ALA A 74 3.00 0.24 -7.27
C ALA A 74 3.50 1.38 -6.39
N SER A 75 4.16 1.01 -5.30
CA SER A 75 4.86 1.96 -4.43
C SER A 75 6.06 2.62 -5.09
N ASN A 76 6.56 2.05 -6.20
CA ASN A 76 7.74 2.48 -6.95
C ASN A 76 9.00 2.51 -6.08
N THR A 77 9.22 1.42 -5.35
CA THR A 77 10.31 1.29 -4.38
C THR A 77 11.24 0.10 -4.65
N ALA A 78 11.10 -0.52 -5.83
CA ALA A 78 12.01 -1.53 -6.33
C ALA A 78 13.46 -1.03 -6.28
N GLN A 79 14.40 -1.89 -5.88
CA GLN A 79 15.82 -1.59 -5.71
C GLN A 79 16.73 -2.57 -6.45
#